data_AF-A0A9D8BEA6-F1
#
_entry.id   AF-A0A9D8BEA6-F1
#
_cell.length_a   1.000
_cell.length_b   1.000
_cell.length_c   1.000
_cell.angle_alpha   90.00
_cell.angle_beta   90.00
_cell.angle_gamma   90.00
#
_symmetry.space_group_name_H-M   'P 1'
#
loop_
_entity.id
_entity.type
_entity.pdbx_description
1 polymer ?
#
loop_
_entity_poly.entity_id
_entity_poly.type
_entity_poly.pdbx_seq_one_letter_code
_entity_poly.pdbx_strand_id
1 'polypeptide(L)'
;MDAEKSRLQEEHVRQSYWKKWGPYLAERQWGTVREDFSSDGNAWDYLNFYQSHSRAYRFGEDGIAGICDTHEQLCFALAFWNGKDPLLKEKLFGLSNTQGNHGEDVKEYYYYLDNTPTHSYMKYLYKYPQPPFPYEALTTENAKRDQKQREYELLDTGVFQEDRYFDIFIEYAKATPHDIYIYVTIHNRGPDKALCHVL
;
A
#
# COMPACT_ATOMS: atom_id res chain seq x y z
N MET A 1 -20.92 14.62 -24.53
CA MET A 1 -19.50 14.70 -24.16
C MET A 1 -19.30 13.67 -23.06
N ASP A 2 -18.24 12.87 -23.11
CA ASP A 2 -17.94 11.89 -22.06
C ASP A 2 -17.80 12.61 -20.70
N ALA A 3 -18.28 12.00 -19.61
CA ALA A 3 -18.29 12.60 -18.28
C ALA A 3 -16.86 12.98 -17.86
N GLU A 4 -15.89 12.10 -18.11
CA GLU A 4 -14.50 12.37 -17.77
C GLU A 4 -13.90 13.53 -18.56
N LYS A 5 -14.23 13.65 -19.85
CA LYS A 5 -13.80 14.80 -20.67
C LYS A 5 -14.36 16.12 -20.13
N SER A 6 -15.58 16.09 -19.61
CA SER A 6 -16.21 17.27 -19.00
C SER A 6 -15.48 17.67 -17.72
N ARG A 7 -15.19 16.71 -16.83
CA ARG A 7 -14.40 16.95 -15.60
C ARG A 7 -12.99 17.46 -15.91
N LEU A 8 -12.32 16.89 -16.91
CA LEU A 8 -11.00 17.36 -17.35
C LEU A 8 -11.05 18.79 -17.89
N GLN A 9 -12.09 19.15 -18.63
CA GLN A 9 -12.28 20.52 -19.10
C GLN A 9 -12.51 21.48 -17.92
N GLU A 10 -13.37 21.11 -16.97
CA GLU A 10 -13.62 21.90 -15.75
C GLU A 10 -12.34 22.11 -14.93
N GLU A 11 -11.50 21.07 -14.79
CA GLU A 11 -10.18 21.14 -14.16
C GLU A 11 -9.26 22.09 -14.92
N HIS A 12 -9.20 21.96 -16.24
CA HIS A 12 -8.33 22.78 -17.09
C HIS A 12 -8.66 24.27 -17.02
N VAL A 13 -9.95 24.62 -17.02
CA VAL A 13 -10.42 26.01 -16.88
C VAL A 13 -10.57 26.47 -15.42
N ARG A 14 -10.20 25.62 -14.45
CA ARG A 14 -10.28 25.88 -13.00
C ARG A 14 -11.69 26.21 -12.51
N GLN A 15 -12.71 25.63 -13.13
CA GLN A 15 -14.09 25.71 -12.65
C GLN A 15 -14.33 24.73 -11.49
N SER A 16 -13.64 23.59 -11.50
CA SER A 16 -13.78 22.52 -10.52
C SER A 16 -12.42 21.83 -10.35
N TYR A 17 -12.02 21.52 -9.10
CA TYR A 17 -10.69 20.98 -8.80
C TYR A 17 -10.74 19.47 -8.53
N TRP A 18 -11.19 18.70 -9.51
CA TRP A 18 -11.30 17.25 -9.44
C TRP A 18 -10.01 16.55 -8.98
N LYS A 19 -8.83 17.07 -9.38
CA LYS A 19 -7.52 16.53 -9.00
C LYS A 19 -7.05 16.96 -7.61
N LYS A 20 -7.87 17.72 -6.85
CA LYS A 20 -7.48 18.12 -5.48
C LYS A 20 -7.20 16.90 -4.60
N TRP A 21 -7.98 15.84 -4.72
CA TRP A 21 -7.80 14.61 -3.96
C TRP A 21 -7.39 13.48 -4.90
N GLY A 22 -6.45 12.66 -4.50
CA GLY A 22 -5.99 11.55 -5.33
C GLY A 22 -5.10 10.58 -4.56
N PRO A 23 -4.59 9.55 -5.25
CA PRO A 23 -3.72 8.54 -4.67
C PRO A 23 -2.29 9.08 -4.64
N TYR A 24 -2.08 10.18 -3.93
CA TYR A 24 -0.77 10.85 -3.82
C TYR A 24 0.02 10.38 -2.60
N LEU A 25 -0.62 9.59 -1.73
CA LEU A 25 0.02 8.96 -0.59
C LEU A 25 0.89 7.79 -1.07
N ALA A 26 2.11 7.68 -0.54
CA ALA A 26 2.94 6.52 -0.80
C ALA A 26 2.35 5.29 -0.11
N GLU A 27 2.57 4.09 -0.65
CA GLU A 27 2.22 2.86 0.08
C GLU A 27 3.40 2.34 0.91
N ARG A 28 4.57 2.96 0.71
CA ARG A 28 5.86 2.67 1.33
C ARG A 28 6.69 3.97 1.36
N GLN A 29 6.77 4.62 2.52
CA GLN A 29 7.54 5.87 2.71
C GLN A 29 8.82 5.66 3.56
N TRP A 30 8.95 4.52 4.21
CA TRP A 30 10.13 4.14 4.99
C TRP A 30 11.36 3.85 4.11
N GLY A 31 12.56 4.01 4.67
CA GLY A 31 13.83 3.76 3.99
C GLY A 31 14.24 4.84 2.98
N THR A 32 13.63 6.02 3.02
CA THR A 32 13.88 7.11 2.05
C THR A 32 14.93 8.10 2.52
N VAL A 33 15.70 8.66 1.59
CA VAL A 33 16.74 9.68 1.88
C VAL A 33 16.20 10.95 2.53
N ARG A 34 14.90 11.24 2.40
CA ARG A 34 14.28 12.42 3.02
C ARG A 34 14.09 12.23 4.52
N GLU A 35 13.86 10.99 4.95
CA GLU A 35 13.66 10.64 6.35
C GLU A 35 14.96 10.18 7.04
N ASP A 36 16.09 10.27 6.34
CA ASP A 36 17.39 9.88 6.87
C ASP A 36 18.04 11.00 7.67
N PHE A 37 18.24 10.75 8.96
CA PHE A 37 19.03 11.61 9.85
C PHE A 37 20.22 10.86 10.47
N SER A 38 20.63 9.74 9.85
CA SER A 38 21.84 9.02 10.22
C SER A 38 23.09 9.84 9.90
N SER A 39 24.17 9.58 10.63
CA SER A 39 25.46 10.26 10.40
C SER A 39 26.22 9.71 9.18
N ASP A 40 25.86 8.53 8.70
CA ASP A 40 26.52 7.78 7.64
C ASP A 40 25.72 7.71 6.32
N GLY A 41 24.50 8.25 6.30
CA GLY A 41 23.64 8.28 5.11
C GLY A 41 22.95 6.94 4.82
N ASN A 42 22.78 6.09 5.83
CA ASN A 42 22.11 4.81 5.72
C ASN A 42 20.60 4.94 5.97
N ALA A 43 19.90 5.54 4.99
CA ALA A 43 18.46 5.77 5.04
C ALA A 43 17.63 4.50 5.30
N TRP A 44 18.05 3.37 4.72
CA TRP A 44 17.34 2.08 4.81
C TRP A 44 17.28 1.53 6.22
N ASP A 45 18.39 1.61 6.96
CA ASP A 45 18.46 1.12 8.33
C ASP A 45 18.01 2.18 9.36
N TYR A 46 18.12 3.47 9.01
CA TYR A 46 17.75 4.58 9.90
C TYR A 46 16.24 4.69 10.15
N LEU A 47 15.41 4.52 9.11
CA LEU A 47 13.96 4.44 9.23
C LEU A 47 13.47 3.21 8.47
N ASN A 48 13.67 2.03 9.06
CA ASN A 48 13.21 0.78 8.48
C ASN A 48 11.69 0.57 8.67
N PHE A 49 11.15 -0.46 8.02
CA PHE A 49 9.75 -0.85 8.10
C PHE A 49 9.22 -0.98 9.55
N TYR A 50 9.96 -1.59 10.47
CA TYR A 50 9.45 -1.78 11.83
C TYR A 50 9.35 -0.46 12.60
N GLN A 51 10.35 0.42 12.43
CA GLN A 51 10.33 1.73 13.05
C GLN A 51 9.23 2.65 12.49
N SER A 52 8.85 2.46 11.23
CA SER A 52 7.86 3.30 10.58
C SER A 52 6.41 3.11 11.07
N HIS A 53 6.15 2.11 11.91
CA HIS A 53 4.87 1.95 12.62
C HIS A 53 4.81 2.77 13.91
N SER A 54 5.93 3.35 14.34
CA SER A 54 6.04 4.03 15.64
C SER A 54 6.70 5.40 15.54
N ARG A 55 6.96 5.88 14.32
CA ARG A 55 7.60 7.17 14.05
C ARG A 55 6.72 7.98 13.12
N ALA A 56 6.44 9.21 13.53
CA ALA A 56 5.87 10.21 12.65
C ALA A 56 6.90 10.61 11.59
N TYR A 57 6.48 10.62 10.33
CA TYR A 57 7.27 11.11 9.21
C TYR A 57 7.33 12.65 9.23
N ARG A 58 8.35 13.21 8.56
CA ARG A 58 8.54 14.66 8.45
C ARG A 58 8.26 15.21 7.07
N PHE A 59 8.46 14.41 6.03
CA PHE A 59 8.47 14.84 4.63
C PHE A 59 7.52 14.06 3.73
N GLY A 60 6.60 13.28 4.30
CA GLY A 60 5.53 12.58 3.61
C GLY A 60 4.76 11.68 4.57
N GLU A 61 3.85 10.86 4.06
CA GLU A 61 3.12 9.85 4.79
C GLU A 61 2.97 8.57 3.94
N ASP A 62 2.59 7.45 4.56
CA ASP A 62 2.19 6.24 3.82
C ASP A 62 0.88 5.61 4.28
N GLY A 63 0.25 4.88 3.35
CA GLY A 63 -0.98 4.15 3.58
C GLY A 63 -1.40 3.31 2.37
N ILE A 64 -1.78 2.04 2.60
CA ILE A 64 -2.27 1.14 1.53
C ILE A 64 -3.49 1.75 0.85
N ALA A 65 -3.42 1.92 -0.47
CA ALA A 65 -4.46 2.55 -1.27
C ALA A 65 -4.97 3.89 -0.68
N GLY A 66 -4.10 4.64 0.00
CA GLY A 66 -4.47 5.90 0.64
C GLY A 66 -4.72 7.02 -0.36
N ILE A 67 -5.51 7.99 0.07
CA ILE A 67 -5.74 9.25 -0.65
C ILE A 67 -5.34 10.42 0.21
N CYS A 68 -4.89 11.50 -0.41
CA CYS A 68 -4.69 12.77 0.26
C CYS A 68 -5.00 13.93 -0.69
N ASP A 69 -5.07 15.14 -0.14
CA ASP A 69 -5.13 16.32 -0.98
C ASP A 69 -3.77 16.61 -1.65
N THR A 70 -3.73 17.45 -2.68
CA THR A 70 -2.50 17.76 -3.43
C THR A 70 -1.35 18.34 -2.60
N HIS A 71 -1.60 18.77 -1.36
CA HIS A 71 -0.58 19.26 -0.44
C HIS A 71 -0.33 18.31 0.74
N GLU A 72 -0.94 17.12 0.75
CA GLU A 72 -0.79 16.10 1.78
C GLU A 72 -1.11 16.64 3.20
N GLN A 73 -2.08 17.56 3.30
CA GLN A 73 -2.49 18.16 4.57
C GLN A 73 -3.46 17.24 5.33
N LEU A 74 -4.29 16.49 4.60
CA LEU A 74 -5.12 15.44 5.17
C LEU A 74 -4.91 14.15 4.38
N CYS A 75 -4.47 13.13 5.10
CA CYS A 75 -4.28 11.78 4.59
C CYS A 75 -5.39 10.88 5.11
N PHE A 76 -5.92 10.04 4.24
CA PHE A 76 -6.86 8.98 4.57
C PHE A 76 -6.31 7.66 4.01
N ALA A 77 -6.22 6.64 4.85
CA ALA A 77 -5.90 5.28 4.46
C ALA A 77 -6.63 4.31 5.40
N LEU A 78 -6.76 3.06 4.94
CA LEU A 78 -7.33 1.98 5.72
C LEU A 78 -6.22 1.12 6.31
N ALA A 79 -6.48 0.50 7.46
CA ALA A 79 -5.63 -0.56 7.99
C ALA A 79 -6.41 -1.86 8.16
N PHE A 80 -5.73 -3.00 7.96
CA PHE A 80 -6.33 -4.33 8.07
C PHE A 80 -5.63 -5.19 9.11
N TRP A 81 -6.38 -6.07 9.77
CA TRP A 81 -5.81 -7.02 10.72
C TRP A 81 -6.57 -8.35 10.73
N ASN A 82 -5.87 -9.45 10.49
CA ASN A 82 -6.43 -10.81 10.48
C ASN A 82 -6.57 -11.42 11.90
N GLY A 83 -6.25 -10.65 12.96
CA GLY A 83 -6.25 -11.12 14.34
C GLY A 83 -5.01 -11.93 14.76
N LYS A 84 -4.07 -12.15 13.82
CA LYS A 84 -2.89 -13.01 14.01
C LYS A 84 -1.58 -12.31 13.66
N ASP A 85 -1.62 -11.31 12.79
CA ASP A 85 -0.45 -10.53 12.41
C ASP A 85 0.09 -9.75 13.61
N PRO A 86 1.42 -9.66 13.74
CA PRO A 86 2.05 -8.86 14.80
C PRO A 86 1.93 -7.35 14.55
N LEU A 87 1.60 -6.94 13.32
CA LEU A 87 1.50 -5.55 12.88
C LEU A 87 0.18 -5.35 12.14
N LEU A 88 -0.39 -4.15 12.22
CA LEU A 88 -1.50 -3.75 11.36
C LEU A 88 -1.00 -3.64 9.91
N LYS A 89 -1.80 -4.11 8.96
CA LYS A 89 -1.56 -3.87 7.54
C LYS A 89 -2.07 -2.50 7.15
N GLU A 90 -1.25 -1.50 7.46
CA GLU A 90 -1.48 -0.09 7.12
C GLU A 90 -0.55 0.40 6.00
N LYS A 91 0.57 -0.29 5.77
CA LYS A 91 1.58 0.02 4.73
C LYS A 91 2.20 -1.27 4.18
N LEU A 92 2.78 -1.19 2.98
CA LEU A 92 3.35 -2.36 2.32
C LEU A 92 4.70 -2.75 2.91
N PHE A 93 4.86 -4.04 3.18
CA PHE A 93 6.15 -4.62 3.54
C PHE A 93 7.02 -4.88 2.31
N GLY A 94 8.33 -4.74 2.49
CA GLY A 94 9.32 -5.04 1.47
C GLY A 94 10.71 -5.18 2.06
N LEU A 95 11.66 -5.50 1.18
CA LEU A 95 13.08 -5.60 1.46
C LEU A 95 13.78 -4.31 1.04
N SER A 96 14.77 -3.90 1.82
CA SER A 96 15.73 -2.87 1.40
C SER A 96 16.71 -3.44 0.36
N ASN A 97 17.50 -2.54 -0.25
CA ASN A 97 18.49 -2.93 -1.25
C ASN A 97 19.54 -3.95 -0.75
N THR A 98 19.84 -3.94 0.55
CA THR A 98 20.80 -4.90 1.16
C THR A 98 20.14 -6.21 1.59
N GLN A 99 18.80 -6.26 1.65
CA GLN A 99 18.03 -7.42 2.07
C GLN A 99 17.57 -8.29 0.89
N GLY A 100 17.28 -7.69 -0.27
CA GLY A 100 16.91 -8.42 -1.49
C GLY A 100 18.13 -8.78 -2.34
N ASN A 101 18.11 -9.96 -2.95
CA ASN A 101 19.21 -10.43 -3.81
C ASN A 101 19.24 -9.71 -5.18
N HIS A 102 18.13 -9.08 -5.59
CA HIS A 102 18.04 -8.19 -6.76
C HIS A 102 17.71 -6.72 -6.40
N GLY A 103 17.85 -6.36 -5.12
CA GLY A 103 17.69 -5.01 -4.62
C GLY A 103 16.41 -4.79 -3.83
N GLU A 104 15.91 -3.55 -3.83
CA GLU A 104 14.67 -3.19 -3.15
C GLU A 104 13.47 -3.92 -3.79
N ASP A 105 12.64 -4.54 -2.95
CA ASP A 105 11.51 -5.31 -3.47
C ASP A 105 10.32 -5.31 -2.50
N VAL A 106 9.10 -5.21 -3.01
CA VAL A 106 7.86 -5.24 -2.21
C VAL A 106 7.35 -6.67 -2.14
N LYS A 107 7.18 -7.21 -0.92
CA LYS A 107 6.82 -8.61 -0.71
C LYS A 107 5.33 -8.81 -0.43
N GLU A 108 4.50 -8.00 -1.08
CA GLU A 108 3.04 -7.95 -0.92
C GLU A 108 2.38 -8.08 -2.31
N TYR A 109 1.18 -8.65 -2.40
CA TYR A 109 0.45 -8.71 -3.67
C TYR A 109 -0.71 -7.72 -3.70
N TYR A 110 -0.66 -6.82 -4.66
CA TYR A 110 -1.65 -5.78 -4.86
C TYR A 110 -1.71 -5.33 -6.32
N TYR A 111 -2.82 -4.70 -6.70
CA TYR A 111 -3.08 -4.33 -8.09
C TYR A 111 -3.87 -3.02 -8.15
N TYR A 112 -3.37 -2.06 -8.93
CA TYR A 112 -4.16 -0.91 -9.38
C TYR A 112 -5.07 -1.37 -10.52
N LEU A 113 -6.38 -1.40 -10.28
CA LEU A 113 -7.34 -1.95 -11.23
C LEU A 113 -7.98 -0.87 -12.10
N ASP A 114 -8.25 0.31 -11.55
CA ASP A 114 -8.80 1.44 -12.29
C ASP A 114 -8.41 2.76 -11.64
N ASN A 115 -8.19 3.79 -12.46
CA ASN A 115 -8.00 5.16 -12.02
C ASN A 115 -8.23 6.12 -13.20
N THR A 116 -9.36 6.83 -13.15
CA THR A 116 -9.64 7.90 -14.13
C THR A 116 -8.63 9.06 -14.01
N PRO A 117 -8.32 9.80 -15.09
CA PRO A 117 -7.39 10.95 -15.04
C PRO A 117 -7.70 12.04 -14.00
N THR A 118 -8.97 12.19 -13.61
CA THR A 118 -9.42 13.12 -12.57
C THR A 118 -9.53 12.47 -11.18
N HIS A 119 -9.15 11.20 -11.06
CA HIS A 119 -9.34 10.37 -9.86
C HIS A 119 -10.81 10.37 -9.40
N SER A 120 -11.75 10.55 -10.32
CA SER A 120 -13.19 10.55 -10.02
C SER A 120 -13.70 9.14 -9.73
N TYR A 121 -13.01 8.12 -10.23
CA TYR A 121 -13.10 6.74 -9.79
C TYR A 121 -11.70 6.14 -9.67
N MET A 122 -11.47 5.38 -8.59
CA MET A 122 -10.25 4.63 -8.30
C MET A 122 -10.62 3.27 -7.73
N LYS A 123 -9.90 2.22 -8.14
CA LYS A 123 -10.08 0.85 -7.64
C LYS A 123 -8.74 0.17 -7.43
N TYR A 124 -8.56 -0.37 -6.24
CA TYR A 124 -7.38 -1.09 -5.80
C TYR A 124 -7.77 -2.48 -5.30
N LEU A 125 -6.93 -3.47 -5.51
CA LEU A 125 -7.05 -4.82 -4.94
C LEU A 125 -5.82 -5.12 -4.11
N TYR A 126 -6.01 -5.47 -2.84
CA TYR A 126 -4.99 -5.99 -1.95
C TYR A 126 -5.26 -7.47 -1.64
N LYS A 127 -4.23 -8.32 -1.70
CA LYS A 127 -4.32 -9.73 -1.31
C LYS A 127 -3.75 -9.93 0.08
N TYR A 128 -4.62 -10.05 1.08
CA TYR A 128 -4.22 -10.12 2.47
C TYR A 128 -4.29 -11.56 3.03
N PRO A 129 -3.18 -12.16 3.49
CA PRO A 129 -3.21 -13.53 4.03
C PRO A 129 -4.01 -13.68 5.33
N GLN A 130 -4.67 -14.83 5.48
CA GLN A 130 -5.36 -15.21 6.74
C GLN A 130 -4.42 -15.76 7.83
N PRO A 131 -3.32 -16.48 7.50
CA PRO A 131 -2.26 -16.79 8.46
C PRO A 131 -1.42 -15.54 8.77
N PRO A 132 -0.60 -15.58 9.84
CA PRO A 132 0.39 -14.54 10.10
C PRO A 132 1.27 -14.26 8.89
N PHE A 133 1.44 -13.00 8.55
CA PHE A 133 2.29 -12.60 7.44
C PHE A 133 3.77 -12.98 7.70
N PRO A 134 4.46 -13.63 6.74
CA PRO A 134 5.76 -14.29 6.98
C PRO A 134 6.97 -13.34 6.84
N TYR A 135 6.98 -12.25 7.61
CA TYR A 135 8.03 -11.22 7.56
C TYR A 135 9.45 -11.78 7.70
N GLU A 136 9.69 -12.59 8.74
CA GLU A 136 11.02 -13.13 9.05
C GLU A 136 11.50 -14.09 7.95
N ALA A 137 10.63 -15.00 7.50
CA ALA A 137 10.98 -15.94 6.43
C ALA A 137 11.38 -15.22 5.13
N LEU A 138 10.63 -14.17 4.76
CA LEU A 138 10.94 -13.36 3.59
C LEU A 138 12.32 -12.70 3.71
N THR A 139 12.63 -12.09 4.85
CA THR A 139 13.93 -11.44 5.06
C THR A 139 15.07 -12.44 5.13
N THR A 140 14.93 -13.50 5.93
CA THR A 140 16.00 -14.48 6.19
C THR A 140 16.34 -15.31 4.96
N GLU A 141 15.35 -15.74 4.18
CA GLU A 141 15.62 -16.55 2.98
C GLU A 141 16.18 -15.73 1.82
N ASN A 142 15.72 -14.49 1.63
CA ASN A 142 16.32 -13.62 0.60
C ASN A 142 17.76 -13.23 0.94
N ALA A 143 18.09 -13.00 2.22
CA ALA A 143 19.46 -12.68 2.65
C ALA A 143 20.48 -13.81 2.39
N LYS A 144 20.02 -15.06 2.21
CA LYS A 144 20.88 -16.21 1.89
C LYS A 144 21.13 -16.38 0.39
N ARG A 145 20.39 -15.67 -0.47
CA ARG A 145 20.43 -15.84 -1.91
C ARG A 145 21.43 -14.90 -2.58
N ASP A 146 22.04 -15.38 -3.65
CA ASP A 146 22.87 -14.54 -4.52
C ASP A 146 22.09 -14.01 -5.73
N GLN A 147 22.74 -13.14 -6.53
CA GLN A 147 22.15 -12.52 -7.72
C GLN A 147 21.81 -13.51 -8.84
N LYS A 148 22.31 -14.76 -8.79
CA LYS A 148 22.03 -15.80 -9.79
C LYS A 148 20.78 -16.60 -9.46
N GLN A 149 20.34 -16.55 -8.20
CA GLN A 149 19.11 -17.21 -7.75
C GLN A 149 17.90 -16.30 -7.98
N ARG A 150 16.71 -16.90 -8.12
CA ARG A 150 15.45 -16.14 -8.13
C ARG A 150 15.18 -15.57 -6.74
N GLU A 151 14.40 -14.51 -6.65
CA GLU A 151 13.90 -13.98 -5.38
C GLU A 151 13.02 -15.01 -4.65
N TYR A 152 13.00 -14.96 -3.32
CA TYR A 152 12.05 -15.72 -2.51
C TYR A 152 10.79 -14.88 -2.32
N GLU A 153 9.71 -15.33 -2.95
CA GLU A 153 8.46 -14.58 -3.04
C GLU A 153 7.46 -14.95 -1.96
N LEU A 154 6.50 -14.07 -1.71
CA LEU A 154 5.42 -14.33 -0.74
C LEU A 154 4.66 -15.62 -1.10
N LEU A 155 4.49 -15.95 -2.38
CA LEU A 155 3.91 -17.23 -2.81
C LEU A 155 4.73 -18.45 -2.35
N ASP A 156 6.05 -18.36 -2.31
CA ASP A 156 6.94 -19.47 -1.94
C ASP A 156 6.86 -19.82 -0.45
N THR A 157 6.32 -18.91 0.37
CA THR A 157 6.11 -19.13 1.81
C THR A 157 4.95 -20.09 2.10
N GLY A 158 4.08 -20.32 1.12
CA GLY A 158 2.86 -21.09 1.30
C GLY A 158 1.75 -20.37 2.08
N VAL A 159 1.89 -19.08 2.38
CA VAL A 159 0.87 -18.32 3.14
C VAL A 159 -0.49 -18.26 2.43
N PHE A 160 -0.51 -18.47 1.11
CA PHE A 160 -1.71 -18.53 0.27
C PHE A 160 -2.22 -19.95 0.00
N GLN A 161 -1.63 -20.99 0.59
CA GLN A 161 -2.09 -22.37 0.41
C GLN A 161 -3.57 -22.51 0.80
N GLU A 162 -4.28 -23.36 0.06
CA GLU A 162 -5.73 -23.60 0.24
C GLU A 162 -6.57 -22.31 0.11
N ASP A 163 -6.12 -21.36 -0.70
CA ASP A 163 -6.77 -20.05 -0.92
C ASP A 163 -7.00 -19.25 0.38
N ARG A 164 -6.15 -19.45 1.40
CA ARG A 164 -6.28 -18.82 2.74
C ARG A 164 -5.87 -17.34 2.75
N TYR A 165 -6.60 -16.53 2.01
CA TYR A 165 -6.44 -15.07 1.94
C TYR A 165 -7.77 -14.35 1.76
N PHE A 166 -7.70 -13.03 1.87
CA PHE A 166 -8.75 -12.10 1.53
C PHE A 166 -8.39 -11.36 0.25
N ASP A 167 -9.32 -11.26 -0.69
CA ASP A 167 -9.27 -10.19 -1.69
C ASP A 167 -9.98 -8.97 -1.09
N ILE A 168 -9.24 -7.88 -0.92
CA ILE A 168 -9.73 -6.62 -0.38
C ILE A 168 -9.76 -5.60 -1.52
N PHE A 169 -10.95 -5.27 -2.00
CA PHE A 169 -11.17 -4.20 -2.96
C PHE A 169 -11.42 -2.90 -2.22
N ILE A 170 -10.65 -1.87 -2.55
CA ILE A 170 -10.79 -0.52 -2.01
C ILE A 170 -11.15 0.39 -3.18
N GLU A 171 -12.30 1.03 -3.09
CA GLU A 171 -12.84 1.89 -4.14
C GLU A 171 -13.12 3.29 -3.59
N TYR A 172 -12.77 4.27 -4.41
CA TYR A 172 -13.10 5.67 -4.19
C TYR A 172 -13.89 6.19 -5.39
N ALA A 173 -15.00 6.84 -5.12
CA ALA A 173 -15.83 7.48 -6.15
C ALA A 173 -16.16 8.91 -5.75
N LYS A 174 -16.05 9.85 -6.69
CA LYS A 174 -16.33 11.27 -6.44
C LYS A 174 -17.66 11.67 -7.07
N ALA A 175 -18.59 12.17 -6.26
CA ALA A 175 -19.76 12.88 -6.78
C ALA A 175 -19.40 14.33 -7.14
N THR A 176 -18.50 14.95 -6.36
CA THR A 176 -17.91 16.27 -6.60
C THR A 176 -16.43 16.24 -6.21
N PRO A 177 -15.62 17.27 -6.48
CA PRO A 177 -14.23 17.33 -6.01
C PRO A 177 -14.02 17.19 -4.49
N HIS A 178 -15.07 17.37 -3.69
CA HIS A 178 -14.99 17.35 -2.23
C HIS A 178 -15.90 16.30 -1.58
N ASP A 179 -16.66 15.56 -2.40
CA ASP A 179 -17.56 14.50 -1.92
C ASP A 179 -17.06 13.16 -2.45
N ILE A 180 -16.39 12.42 -1.57
CA ILE A 180 -15.69 11.16 -1.87
C ILE A 180 -16.38 10.03 -1.11
N TYR A 181 -16.92 9.08 -1.85
CA TYR A 181 -17.47 7.83 -1.33
C TYR A 181 -16.35 6.80 -1.27
N ILE A 182 -16.32 6.07 -0.16
CA ILE A 182 -15.33 5.02 0.11
C ILE A 182 -16.09 3.72 0.23
N TYR A 183 -15.72 2.73 -0.58
CA TYR A 183 -16.37 1.42 -0.58
C TYR A 183 -15.33 0.32 -0.49
N VAL A 184 -15.47 -0.55 0.50
CA VAL A 184 -14.53 -1.63 0.77
C VAL A 184 -15.28 -2.96 0.65
N THR A 185 -14.81 -3.83 -0.24
CA THR A 185 -15.34 -5.20 -0.38
C THR A 185 -14.27 -6.20 0.00
N ILE A 186 -14.57 -7.05 0.98
CA ILE A 186 -13.65 -8.10 1.44
C ILE A 186 -14.25 -9.46 1.09
N HIS A 187 -13.54 -10.21 0.23
CA HIS A 187 -13.87 -11.59 -0.07
C HIS A 187 -12.93 -12.52 0.68
N ASN A 188 -13.46 -13.30 1.60
CA ASN A 188 -12.76 -14.47 2.12
C ASN A 188 -12.69 -15.54 1.02
N ARG A 189 -11.49 -15.85 0.53
CA ARG A 189 -11.25 -16.87 -0.50
C ARG A 189 -11.04 -18.27 0.09
N GLY A 190 -10.70 -18.34 1.37
CA GLY A 190 -10.40 -19.58 2.06
C GLY A 190 -11.66 -20.41 2.35
N PRO A 191 -11.48 -21.70 2.66
CA PRO A 191 -12.59 -22.61 2.93
C PRO A 191 -13.30 -22.34 4.26
N ASP A 192 -12.60 -21.71 5.21
CA ASP A 192 -13.06 -21.49 6.58
C ASP A 192 -13.44 -20.03 6.82
N LYS A 193 -14.36 -19.79 7.78
CA LYS A 193 -14.62 -18.43 8.26
C LYS A 193 -13.36 -17.86 8.91
N ALA A 194 -12.94 -16.69 8.45
CA ALA A 194 -11.78 -15.97 8.97
C ALA A 194 -12.16 -14.53 9.33
N LEU A 195 -11.53 -14.00 10.38
CA LEU A 195 -11.74 -12.63 10.85
C LEU A 195 -10.81 -11.69 10.09
N CYS A 196 -11.33 -10.56 9.63
CA CYS A 196 -10.56 -9.45 9.11
C CYS A 196 -11.14 -8.16 9.68
N HIS A 197 -10.36 -7.47 10.50
CA HIS A 197 -10.68 -6.14 10.98
C HIS A 197 -10.36 -5.13 9.90
N VAL A 198 -11.20 -4.10 9.79
CA VAL A 198 -10.98 -2.89 8.98
C VAL A 198 -10.97 -1.72 9.96
N LEU A 199 -9.90 -0.94 9.94
CA LEU A 199 -9.61 0.16 10.85
C LEU A 199 -9.44 1.45 10.07
#